data_AF-A0A2V6FYK2-F1
#
_entry.id   AF-A0A2V6FYK2-F1
#
_cell.length_a   1.000
_cell.length_b   1.000
_cell.length_c   1.000
_cell.angle_alpha   90.00
_cell.angle_beta   90.00
_cell.angle_gamma   90.00
#
_symmetry.space_group_name_H-M   'P 1'
#
loop_
_entity.id
_entity.type
_entity.pdbx_description
1 polymer ?
#
loop_
_entity_poly.entity_id
_entity_poly.type
_entity_poly.pdbx_seq_one_letter_code
_entity_poly.pdbx_strand_id
1 'polypeptide(L)'
;MIGEREAIMRAQRVLGFDETIMSRAWAVRRLDRPTGSYFLVELGEKNMTGAVATVDRVSGEVTHSARLRGEAHLKTPQELLGGDLRTDVEIKLVWRPCDASRSPLYPLWQIRTDEDLFYLDQNGQRWYRLESTGRGG
;
A
#
# COMPACT_ATOMS: atom_id res chain seq x y z
N MET A 1 19.16 3.44 -0.01
CA MET A 1 17.70 3.38 0.23
C MET A 1 17.15 4.78 0.19
N ILE A 2 16.04 4.98 -0.51
CA ILE A 2 15.39 6.29 -0.62
C ILE A 2 14.37 6.50 0.52
N GLY A 3 14.04 7.76 0.79
CA GLY A 3 12.98 8.16 1.71
C GLY A 3 11.68 8.52 0.99
N GLU A 4 10.63 8.81 1.77
CA GLU A 4 9.28 9.14 1.27
C GLU A 4 9.26 10.30 0.28
N ARG A 5 9.96 11.41 0.62
CA ARG A 5 10.03 12.59 -0.26
C ARG A 5 10.62 12.26 -1.63
N GLU A 6 11.69 11.48 -1.67
CA GLU A 6 12.31 11.05 -2.92
C GLU A 6 11.37 10.14 -3.72
N ALA A 7 10.66 9.23 -3.05
CA ALA A 7 9.68 8.37 -3.70
C ALA A 7 8.53 9.19 -4.34
N ILE A 8 8.03 10.20 -3.65
CA ILE A 8 7.00 11.12 -4.17
C ILE A 8 7.51 11.84 -5.41
N MET A 9 8.69 12.45 -5.36
CA MET A 9 9.27 13.16 -6.52
C MET A 9 9.48 12.24 -7.73
N ARG A 10 9.91 11.00 -7.49
CA ARG A 10 10.07 9.98 -8.55
C ARG A 10 8.73 9.64 -9.20
N ALA A 11 7.69 9.43 -8.39
CA ALA A 11 6.35 9.12 -8.87
C ALA A 11 5.73 10.30 -9.64
N GLN A 12 5.84 11.53 -9.12
CA GLN A 12 5.36 12.76 -9.77
C GLN A 12 5.98 12.92 -11.16
N ARG A 13 7.32 12.77 -11.25
CA ARG A 13 8.04 12.87 -12.53
C ARG A 13 7.58 11.83 -13.54
N VAL A 14 7.45 10.57 -13.14
CA VAL A 14 7.06 9.47 -14.05
C VAL A 14 5.61 9.61 -14.50
N LEU A 15 4.72 10.08 -13.62
CA LEU A 15 3.30 10.21 -13.91
C LEU A 15 2.90 11.57 -14.50
N GLY A 16 3.84 12.51 -14.59
CA GLY A 16 3.63 13.85 -15.15
C GLY A 16 2.76 14.75 -14.27
N PHE A 17 2.86 14.61 -12.94
CA PHE A 17 2.20 15.48 -11.99
C PHE A 17 3.14 16.59 -11.52
N ASP A 18 2.57 17.76 -11.24
CA ASP A 18 3.27 18.88 -10.65
C ASP A 18 3.68 18.59 -9.20
N GLU A 19 4.80 19.15 -8.74
CA GLU A 19 5.33 18.93 -7.38
C GLU A 19 4.42 19.50 -6.28
N THR A 20 3.53 20.44 -6.62
CA THR A 20 2.57 21.06 -5.70
C THR A 20 1.34 20.19 -5.43
N ILE A 21 1.14 19.09 -6.19
CA ILE A 21 0.01 18.21 -5.93
C ILE A 21 0.14 17.56 -4.56
N MET A 22 -0.99 17.48 -3.85
CA MET A 22 -1.09 16.67 -2.64
C MET A 22 -0.63 15.24 -2.95
N SER A 23 0.30 14.76 -2.12
CA SER A 23 0.99 13.50 -2.35
C SER A 23 1.26 12.81 -1.02
N ARG A 24 1.14 11.49 -0.98
CA ARG A 24 1.43 10.68 0.20
C ARG A 24 2.21 9.45 -0.19
N ALA A 25 3.23 9.11 0.58
CA ALA A 25 3.96 7.85 0.45
C ALA A 25 3.68 6.96 1.65
N TRP A 26 3.42 5.69 1.39
CA TRP A 26 3.21 4.66 2.40
C TRP A 26 4.30 3.61 2.28
N ALA A 27 5.02 3.36 3.38
CA ALA A 27 5.99 2.28 3.42
C ALA A 27 5.26 0.93 3.40
N VAL A 28 5.50 0.14 2.35
CA VAL A 28 4.97 -1.23 2.22
C VAL A 28 6.09 -2.23 2.40
N ARG A 29 5.90 -3.17 3.34
CA ARG A 29 6.81 -4.30 3.52
C ARG A 29 6.37 -5.48 2.66
N ARG A 30 7.30 -6.03 1.87
CA ARG A 30 7.06 -7.27 1.14
C ARG A 30 7.14 -8.46 2.08
N LEU A 31 6.16 -9.36 2.01
CA LEU A 31 6.14 -10.60 2.78
C LEU A 31 6.71 -11.77 1.99
N ASP A 32 6.79 -11.66 0.67
CA ASP A 32 7.39 -12.66 -0.23
C ASP A 32 8.91 -12.53 -0.35
N ARG A 33 9.50 -11.45 0.20
CA ARG A 33 10.95 -11.20 0.22
C ARG A 33 11.38 -10.65 1.59
N PRO A 34 12.32 -11.28 2.31
CA PRO A 34 12.65 -10.92 3.70
C PRO A 34 13.04 -9.45 3.92
N THR A 35 13.74 -8.84 2.96
CA THR A 35 14.22 -7.46 3.02
C THR A 35 13.52 -6.54 2.00
N GLY A 36 12.51 -7.07 1.29
CA GLY A 36 11.82 -6.31 0.26
C GLY A 36 10.92 -5.24 0.86
N SER A 37 11.04 -4.01 0.37
CA SER A 37 10.07 -2.95 0.68
C SER A 37 10.01 -1.94 -0.46
N TYR A 38 8.87 -1.27 -0.57
CA TYR A 38 8.64 -0.22 -1.54
C TYR A 38 7.78 0.87 -0.91
N PHE A 39 7.70 2.02 -1.56
CA PHE A 39 6.71 3.03 -1.24
C PHE A 39 5.53 2.88 -2.19
N LEU A 40 4.32 2.81 -1.66
CA LEU A 40 3.11 3.08 -2.43
C LEU A 40 2.84 4.59 -2.34
N VAL A 41 2.91 5.28 -3.47
CA VAL A 41 2.70 6.71 -3.57
C VAL A 41 1.31 6.97 -4.14
N GLU A 42 0.52 7.76 -3.43
CA GLU A 42 -0.74 8.33 -3.90
C GLU A 42 -0.51 9.78 -4.31
N LEU A 43 -0.94 10.13 -5.52
CA LEU A 43 -0.90 11.49 -6.07
C LEU A 43 -2.34 11.95 -6.33
N GLY A 44 -2.73 13.08 -5.75
CA GLY A 44 -4.10 13.59 -5.84
C GLY A 44 -4.55 14.29 -4.57
N GLU A 45 -5.74 14.87 -4.59
CA GLU A 45 -6.30 15.57 -3.44
C GLU A 45 -6.64 14.60 -2.30
N LYS A 46 -6.86 15.14 -1.09
CA LYS A 46 -7.08 14.40 0.16
C LYS A 46 -8.16 13.30 0.08
N ASN A 47 -9.09 13.41 -0.87
CA ASN A 47 -10.15 12.41 -1.11
C ASN A 47 -10.28 12.02 -2.60
N MET A 48 -9.39 12.50 -3.48
CA MET A 48 -9.42 12.21 -4.92
C MET A 48 -8.02 11.83 -5.40
N THR A 49 -7.67 10.55 -5.26
CA THR A 49 -6.43 10.04 -5.83
C THR A 49 -6.55 10.02 -7.35
N GLY A 50 -5.67 10.77 -8.03
CA GLY A 50 -5.60 10.83 -9.49
C GLY A 50 -4.65 9.77 -10.07
N ALA A 51 -3.67 9.34 -9.28
CA ALA A 51 -2.78 8.24 -9.65
C ALA A 51 -2.11 7.59 -8.43
N VAL A 52 -1.69 6.34 -8.62
CA VAL A 52 -0.84 5.61 -7.67
C VAL A 52 0.37 5.01 -8.35
N ALA A 53 1.46 4.87 -7.60
CA ALA A 53 2.69 4.23 -8.07
C ALA A 53 3.40 3.45 -6.96
N THR A 54 4.06 2.36 -7.33
CA THR A 54 5.01 1.67 -6.44
C THR A 54 6.43 2.09 -6.78
N VAL A 55 7.19 2.53 -5.79
CA VAL A 55 8.59 2.94 -5.92
C VAL A 55 9.48 2.02 -5.09
N ASP A 56 10.38 1.29 -5.74
CA ASP A 56 11.31 0.41 -5.03
C ASP A 56 12.18 1.21 -4.06
N ARG A 57 12.26 0.76 -2.80
CA ARG A 57 12.93 1.54 -1.74
C ARG A 57 14.45 1.57 -1.88
N VAL A 58 15.04 0.60 -2.59
CA VAL A 58 16.50 0.49 -2.72
C VAL A 58 16.98 1.35 -3.89
N SER A 59 16.40 1.13 -5.07
CA SER A 59 16.78 1.76 -6.35
C SER A 59 16.09 3.10 -6.61
N GLY A 60 14.90 3.32 -6.03
CA GLY A 60 14.04 4.45 -6.37
C GLY A 60 13.32 4.32 -7.71
N GLU A 61 13.34 3.13 -8.31
CA GLU A 61 12.64 2.84 -9.57
C GLU A 61 11.12 2.78 -9.35
N VAL A 62 10.37 3.44 -10.23
CA VAL A 62 8.90 3.27 -10.31
C VAL A 62 8.62 1.96 -11.04
N THR A 63 8.03 1.00 -10.34
CA THR A 63 7.86 -0.38 -10.84
C THR A 63 6.45 -0.67 -11.37
N HIS A 64 5.43 -0.07 -10.76
CA HIS A 64 4.03 -0.17 -11.19
C HIS A 64 3.35 1.17 -11.01
N SER A 65 2.34 1.46 -11.82
CA SER A 65 1.52 2.65 -11.65
C SER A 65 0.15 2.50 -12.29
N ALA A 66 -0.83 3.26 -11.80
CA ALA A 66 -2.16 3.37 -12.38
C ALA A 66 -2.71 4.78 -12.24
N ARG A 67 -3.50 5.24 -13.22
CA ARG A 67 -4.33 6.44 -13.08
C ARG A 67 -5.70 6.04 -12.52
N LEU A 68 -6.20 6.83 -11.60
CA LEU A 68 -7.44 6.59 -10.88
C LEU A 68 -8.46 7.69 -11.20
N ARG A 69 -9.75 7.38 -11.00
CA ARG A 69 -10.87 8.29 -11.26
C ARG A 69 -11.45 8.90 -9.98
N GLY A 70 -10.58 9.32 -9.07
CA GLY A 70 -10.95 10.27 -8.01
C GLY A 70 -11.51 9.67 -6.72
N GLU A 71 -11.29 8.38 -6.42
CA GLU A 71 -11.51 7.85 -5.07
C GLU A 71 -10.17 7.65 -4.35
N ALA A 72 -10.19 7.73 -3.02
CA ALA A 72 -9.04 7.37 -2.20
C ALA A 72 -8.65 5.91 -2.46
N HIS A 73 -7.39 5.69 -2.80
CA HIS A 73 -6.91 4.37 -3.18
C HIS A 73 -6.68 3.45 -1.97
N LEU A 74 -6.17 3.99 -0.88
CA LEU A 74 -6.10 3.31 0.42
C LEU A 74 -7.12 3.88 1.41
N LYS A 75 -7.94 3.00 1.97
CA LYS A 75 -8.75 3.30 3.15
C LYS A 75 -7.97 2.91 4.40
N THR A 76 -8.06 3.71 5.46
CA THR A 76 -7.47 3.36 6.76
C THR A 76 -8.20 2.15 7.37
N PRO A 77 -7.55 1.39 8.25
CA PRO A 77 -8.21 0.29 8.96
C PRO A 77 -9.50 0.70 9.70
N GLN A 78 -9.54 1.90 10.29
CA GLN A 78 -10.72 2.42 10.96
C GLN A 78 -11.89 2.61 9.98
N GLU A 79 -11.63 3.16 8.80
CA GLU A 79 -12.64 3.31 7.73
C GLU A 79 -13.14 1.94 7.24
N LEU A 80 -12.25 0.95 7.14
CA LEU A 80 -12.61 -0.40 6.68
C LEU A 80 -13.41 -1.20 7.70
N LEU A 81 -13.14 -1.00 9.00
CA LEU A 81 -13.80 -1.72 10.07
C LEU A 81 -15.06 -1.01 10.61
N GLY A 82 -15.27 0.26 10.25
CA GLY A 82 -16.41 1.05 10.72
C GLY A 82 -16.35 1.37 12.22
N GLY A 83 -15.17 1.43 12.81
CA GLY A 83 -14.98 1.67 14.24
C GLY A 83 -13.53 1.93 14.62
N ASP A 84 -13.33 2.40 15.84
CA ASP A 84 -12.00 2.69 16.37
C ASP A 84 -11.24 1.38 16.65
N LEU A 85 -9.99 1.35 16.17
CA LEU A 85 -9.05 0.34 16.59
C LEU A 85 -8.54 0.66 18.00
N ARG A 86 -8.24 -0.38 18.77
CA ARG A 86 -7.58 -0.21 20.07
C ARG A 86 -6.26 0.55 19.91
N THR A 87 -5.78 1.19 20.97
CA THR A 87 -4.54 1.98 20.93
C THR A 87 -3.27 1.15 20.95
N ASP A 88 -3.36 -0.15 21.27
CA ASP A 88 -2.26 -1.09 21.43
C ASP A 88 -2.04 -2.02 20.22
N VAL A 89 -2.65 -1.73 19.07
CA VAL A 89 -2.41 -2.50 17.84
C VAL A 89 -1.22 -1.99 17.04
N GLU A 90 -0.39 -2.93 16.60
CA GLU A 90 0.61 -2.69 15.56
C GLU A 90 -0.07 -2.76 14.18
N ILE A 91 -0.07 -1.64 13.46
CA ILE A 91 -0.64 -1.52 12.12
C ILE A 91 0.48 -1.28 11.12
N LYS A 92 0.60 -2.16 10.11
CA LYS A 92 1.62 -2.06 9.05
C LYS A 92 0.99 -2.31 7.68
N LEU A 93 1.47 -1.59 6.67
CA LEU A 93 1.10 -1.87 5.29
C LEU A 93 2.04 -2.94 4.73
N VAL A 94 1.48 -4.02 4.21
CA VAL A 94 2.23 -5.20 3.74
C VAL A 94 1.71 -5.69 2.40
N TRP A 95 2.57 -6.39 1.66
CA TRP A 95 2.15 -7.00 0.40
C TRP A 95 2.90 -8.29 0.09
N ARG A 96 2.21 -9.24 -0.52
CA ARG A 96 2.76 -10.36 -1.28
C ARG A 96 1.72 -10.78 -2.32
N PRO A 97 2.13 -11.42 -3.44
CA PRO A 97 1.19 -12.09 -4.30
C PRO A 97 0.45 -13.18 -3.53
N CYS A 98 -0.88 -13.04 -3.43
CA CYS A 98 -1.80 -13.94 -2.74
C CYS A 98 -3.24 -13.69 -3.22
N ASP A 99 -4.19 -14.52 -2.78
CA ASP A 99 -5.59 -14.38 -3.19
C ASP A 99 -6.21 -13.05 -2.74
N ALA A 100 -5.78 -12.53 -1.59
CA ALA A 100 -6.20 -11.22 -1.07
C ALA A 100 -5.66 -10.04 -1.89
N SER A 101 -4.51 -10.20 -2.54
CA SER A 101 -3.91 -9.14 -3.36
C SER A 101 -3.00 -9.69 -4.46
N ARG A 102 -3.41 -9.42 -5.71
CA ARG A 102 -2.69 -9.83 -6.93
C ARG A 102 -1.76 -8.74 -7.48
N SER A 103 -1.83 -7.53 -6.96
CA SER A 103 -1.05 -6.39 -7.47
C SER A 103 -0.44 -5.60 -6.31
N PRO A 104 0.83 -5.18 -6.41
CA PRO A 104 1.49 -4.40 -5.37
C PRO A 104 0.90 -2.99 -5.21
N LEU A 105 0.04 -2.57 -6.13
CA LEU A 105 -0.77 -1.38 -5.96
C LEU A 105 -1.82 -1.55 -4.87
N TYR A 106 -2.28 -2.77 -4.55
CA TYR A 106 -3.32 -3.01 -3.54
C TYR A 106 -2.75 -3.76 -2.32
N PRO A 107 -1.90 -3.12 -1.49
CA PRO A 107 -1.39 -3.75 -0.28
C PRO A 107 -2.49 -3.96 0.77
N LEU A 108 -2.16 -4.78 1.76
CA LEU A 108 -3.02 -5.16 2.87
C LEU A 108 -2.56 -4.46 4.15
N TRP A 109 -3.50 -4.11 5.01
CA TRP A 109 -3.18 -3.73 6.38
C TRP A 109 -2.96 -4.98 7.22
N GLN A 110 -1.73 -5.20 7.68
CA GLN A 110 -1.43 -6.14 8.75
C GLN A 110 -1.79 -5.49 10.09
N ILE A 111 -2.69 -6.13 10.82
CA ILE A 111 -3.09 -5.71 12.16
C ILE A 111 -2.68 -6.82 13.12
N ARG A 112 -1.82 -6.46 14.07
CA ARG A 112 -1.38 -7.34 15.14
C ARG A 112 -1.83 -6.78 16.48
N THR A 113 -2.60 -7.59 17.21
CA THR A 113 -2.89 -7.41 18.64
C THR A 113 -2.03 -8.41 19.43
N ASP A 114 -2.14 -8.38 20.76
CA ASP A 114 -1.55 -9.41 21.62
C ASP A 114 -2.18 -10.80 21.40
N GLU A 115 -3.43 -10.84 20.91
CA GLU A 115 -4.23 -12.06 20.77
C GLU A 115 -4.24 -12.61 19.34
N ASP A 116 -4.07 -11.76 18.33
CA ASP A 116 -4.40 -12.09 16.95
C ASP A 116 -3.53 -11.34 15.93
N LEU A 117 -3.42 -11.95 14.75
CA LEU A 117 -2.78 -11.38 13.57
C LEU A 117 -3.66 -11.64 12.37
N PHE A 118 -4.16 -10.56 11.77
CA PHE A 118 -4.95 -10.64 10.55
C PHE A 118 -4.55 -9.56 9.55
N TYR A 119 -5.04 -9.73 8.33
CA TYR A 119 -4.83 -8.80 7.23
C TYR A 119 -6.18 -8.27 6.75
N LEU A 120 -6.26 -6.97 6.49
CA LEU A 120 -7.41 -6.34 5.84
C LEU A 120 -7.03 -5.94 4.42
N ASP A 121 -7.88 -6.31 3.46
CA ASP A 121 -7.84 -5.72 2.13
C ASP A 121 -8.64 -4.41 2.05
N GLN A 122 -8.56 -3.74 0.90
CA GLN A 122 -9.22 -2.45 0.67
C GLN A 122 -10.75 -2.54 0.54
N ASN A 123 -11.31 -3.76 0.55
CA ASN A 123 -12.76 -4.01 0.62
C ASN A 123 -13.24 -4.28 2.06
N GLY A 124 -12.32 -4.33 3.04
CA GLY A 124 -12.63 -4.57 4.45
C GLY A 124 -12.72 -6.05 4.79
N GLN A 125 -12.39 -6.96 3.86
CA GLN A 125 -12.38 -8.38 4.15
C GLN A 125 -11.15 -8.76 4.99
N ARG A 126 -11.39 -9.57 6.02
CA ARG A 126 -10.37 -10.10 6.94
C ARG A 126 -9.79 -11.41 6.42
N TRP A 127 -8.47 -11.51 6.49
CA TRP A 127 -7.71 -12.69 6.11
C TRP A 127 -6.79 -13.08 7.27
N TYR A 128 -6.90 -14.32 7.74
CA TYR A 128 -6.01 -14.86 8.80
C TYR A 128 -4.77 -15.55 8.22
N ARG A 129 -4.82 -15.90 6.93
CA ARG A 129 -3.71 -16.46 6.16
C ARG A 129 -3.68 -15.86 4.77
N LEU A 130 -2.47 -15.71 4.24
CA LEU A 130 -2.22 -15.24 2.88
C LEU A 130 -1.77 -16.42 2.04
N GLU A 131 -2.74 -17.21 1.58
CA GLU A 131 -2.50 -18.35 0.69
C GLU A 131 -1.86 -17.84 -0.60
N SER A 132 -0.81 -18.52 -1.07
CA SER A 132 -0.22 -18.14 -2.35
C SER A 132 -1.21 -18.40 -3.47
N THR A 133 -1.26 -17.49 -4.43
CA THR A 133 -1.89 -17.77 -5.73
C THR A 133 -1.07 -18.85 -6.41
N GLY A 134 -1.38 -20.11 -6.13
CA GLY A 134 -0.74 -21.24 -6.78
C GLY A 134 -0.96 -21.15 -8.28
N ARG A 135 0.11 -20.85 -9.01
CA ARG A 135 0.40 -21.53 -10.28
C ARG A 135 1.75 -22.22 -10.12
N GLY A 136 1.70 -23.37 -9.45
CA GLY A 136 2.62 -24.45 -9.76
C GLY A 136 1.99 -25.23 -10.92
N GLY A 137 2.70 -25.29 -12.04
CA GLY A 137 2.28 -25.87 -13.31
C GLY A 137 3.10 -25.26 -14.43
#